data_AF-A0A2D8MPZ6-F1
#
_entry.id   AF-A0A2D8MPZ6-F1
#
_cell.length_a   1.000
_cell.length_b   1.000
_cell.length_c   1.000
_cell.angle_alpha   90.00
_cell.angle_beta   90.00
_cell.angle_gamma   90.00
#
_symmetry.space_group_name_H-M   'P 1'
#
loop_
_entity.id
_entity.type
_entity.pdbx_description
1 polymer ?
#
loop_
_entity_poly.entity_id
_entity_poly.type
_entity_poly.pdbx_seq_one_letter_code
_entity_poly.pdbx_strand_id
1 'polypeptide(L)'
;MRLFIKFSVNILLCVIFIQGCDDLLDDYQSNEVDPISIDGDICGIMNDLESVTAFTFSSDSLSMSDIFDSLVTDTGSFISLSNAYNWRIPVDSMCYFMVFAPQAADSYVVALNSSSELGLYGSDGNLVTPANAAPSLKNIAGCSDVRVRQAYSGLSGAYLGKLVNPNVTSLKMVIMNTNEPPAADFTTSSATLSIGDTITFTDQSQNGDYPVITYGWDFGDNNTNDDSSVVQHAYSDSGLFSPSLTVSDGYLFHTVTKTEMITVSGGGGE
;
A
#
# COMPACT_ATOMS: atom_id res chain seq x y z
N MET A 1 -14.58 9.46 89.06
CA MET A 1 -15.88 9.10 88.45
C MET A 1 -15.60 8.40 87.12
N ARG A 2 -16.26 7.25 86.88
CA ARG A 2 -16.18 6.30 85.73
C ARG A 2 -15.03 5.29 85.81
N LEU A 3 -15.22 4.08 86.36
CA LEU A 3 -16.09 2.93 86.02
C LEU A 3 -15.47 2.05 84.91
N PHE A 4 -14.96 0.87 85.31
CA PHE A 4 -14.57 -0.26 84.47
C PHE A 4 -15.75 -0.80 83.66
N ILE A 5 -15.50 -1.45 82.51
CA ILE A 5 -16.16 -2.71 82.07
C ILE A 5 -15.41 -3.28 80.86
N LYS A 6 -15.02 -4.57 80.97
CA LYS A 6 -14.56 -5.48 79.91
C LYS A 6 -15.74 -5.80 78.97
N PHE A 7 -15.51 -5.96 77.66
CA PHE A 7 -16.42 -6.73 76.83
C PHE A 7 -15.68 -7.68 75.88
N SER A 8 -16.20 -8.91 75.87
CA SER A 8 -15.68 -10.11 75.24
C SER A 8 -15.90 -10.14 73.73
N VAL A 9 -14.97 -10.84 73.08
CA VAL A 9 -14.97 -11.29 71.69
C VAL A 9 -16.23 -12.10 71.36
N ASN A 10 -16.86 -11.80 70.23
CA ASN A 10 -17.80 -12.71 69.58
C ASN A 10 -17.50 -12.75 68.07
N ILE A 11 -16.95 -13.88 67.63
CA ILE A 11 -16.62 -14.19 66.23
C ILE A 11 -17.92 -14.57 65.52
N LEU A 12 -18.32 -13.79 64.53
CA LEU A 12 -19.39 -14.16 63.59
C LEU A 12 -18.77 -14.32 62.20
N LEU A 13 -18.59 -15.57 61.79
CA LEU A 13 -18.09 -15.97 60.48
C LEU A 13 -19.22 -15.75 59.45
N CYS A 14 -19.20 -14.63 58.73
CA CYS A 14 -20.06 -14.42 57.57
C CYS A 14 -19.31 -14.89 56.32
N VAL A 15 -19.64 -16.11 55.86
CA VAL A 15 -19.24 -16.58 54.53
C VAL A 15 -20.09 -15.85 53.50
N ILE A 16 -19.53 -14.79 52.93
CA ILE A 16 -20.13 -14.10 51.78
C ILE A 16 -19.77 -14.95 50.55
N PHE A 17 -20.73 -15.75 50.07
CA PHE A 17 -20.67 -16.29 48.72
C PHE A 17 -20.82 -15.12 47.75
N ILE A 18 -19.70 -14.68 47.17
CA ILE A 18 -19.69 -13.74 46.05
C ILE A 18 -20.13 -14.54 44.82
N GLN A 19 -21.44 -14.69 44.63
CA GLN A 19 -22.00 -15.06 43.33
C GLN A 19 -22.05 -13.80 42.49
N GLY A 20 -21.29 -13.77 41.40
CA GLY A 20 -21.38 -12.76 40.36
C GLY A 20 -20.11 -11.93 40.17
N CYS A 21 -19.02 -12.57 39.75
CA CYS A 21 -17.98 -11.91 38.94
C CYS A 21 -17.78 -12.60 37.58
N ASP A 22 -18.52 -13.68 37.25
CA ASP A 22 -18.39 -14.34 35.94
C ASP A 22 -19.23 -13.65 34.85
N ASP A 23 -20.40 -13.11 35.17
CA ASP A 23 -21.27 -12.45 34.16
C ASP A 23 -20.79 -11.06 33.69
N LEU A 24 -19.72 -10.51 34.27
CA LEU A 24 -19.13 -9.23 33.82
C LEU A 24 -17.91 -9.41 32.92
N LEU A 25 -17.43 -10.64 32.73
CA LEU A 25 -16.33 -10.96 31.81
C LEU A 25 -16.83 -11.45 30.45
N ASP A 26 -18.04 -11.97 30.36
CA ASP A 26 -18.60 -12.46 29.09
C ASP A 26 -19.04 -11.31 28.16
N ASP A 27 -19.43 -10.14 28.69
CA ASP A 27 -19.68 -8.94 27.88
C ASP A 27 -18.38 -8.23 27.44
N TYR A 28 -17.23 -8.59 28.03
CA TYR A 28 -15.90 -8.15 27.61
C TYR A 28 -15.19 -9.18 26.70
N GLN A 29 -15.87 -10.26 26.31
CA GLN A 29 -15.51 -10.96 25.08
C GLN A 29 -16.01 -10.11 23.92
N SER A 30 -15.21 -9.08 23.65
CA SER A 30 -15.33 -8.17 22.52
C SER A 30 -15.69 -8.96 21.27
N ASN A 31 -16.78 -8.58 20.60
CA ASN A 31 -17.02 -8.99 19.22
C ASN A 31 -15.70 -8.91 18.45
N GLU A 32 -15.32 -10.01 17.79
CA GLU A 32 -14.10 -10.09 17.01
C GLU A 32 -14.07 -8.90 16.04
N VAL A 33 -13.04 -8.07 16.13
CA VAL A 33 -12.93 -6.84 15.32
C VAL A 33 -12.20 -7.21 14.05
N ASP A 34 -12.97 -7.54 13.01
CA ASP A 34 -12.37 -7.87 11.72
C ASP A 34 -11.77 -6.62 11.05
N PRO A 35 -10.52 -6.71 10.60
CA PRO A 35 -9.86 -5.63 9.88
C PRO A 35 -10.50 -5.41 8.50
N ILE A 36 -10.39 -4.19 7.98
CA ILE A 36 -10.78 -3.91 6.59
C ILE A 36 -9.65 -4.37 5.68
N SER A 37 -9.97 -5.01 4.54
CA SER A 37 -8.98 -5.53 3.58
C SER A 37 -7.88 -4.51 3.25
N ILE A 38 -8.28 -3.27 2.92
CA ILE A 38 -7.35 -2.20 2.59
C ILE A 38 -6.35 -1.87 3.71
N ASP A 39 -6.74 -1.98 4.97
CA ASP A 39 -5.83 -1.71 6.08
C ASP A 39 -4.84 -2.86 6.28
N GLY A 40 -5.24 -4.10 5.96
CA GLY A 40 -4.33 -5.24 5.87
C GLY A 40 -3.29 -5.07 4.76
N ASP A 41 -3.72 -4.60 3.58
CA ASP A 41 -2.82 -4.30 2.46
C ASP A 41 -1.82 -3.18 2.82
N ILE A 42 -2.29 -2.10 3.46
CA ILE A 42 -1.42 -1.04 3.99
C ILE A 42 -0.37 -1.61 4.94
N CYS A 43 -0.77 -2.54 5.81
CA CYS A 43 0.13 -3.16 6.77
C CYS A 43 1.22 -3.98 6.09
N GLY A 44 0.85 -4.81 5.12
CA GLY A 44 1.81 -5.58 4.31
C GLY A 44 2.80 -4.66 3.59
N ILE A 45 2.30 -3.61 2.94
CA ILE A 45 3.15 -2.62 2.24
C ILE A 45 4.08 -1.87 3.20
N MET A 46 3.61 -1.51 4.40
CA MET A 46 4.43 -0.83 5.39
C MET A 46 5.57 -1.69 5.93
N ASN A 47 5.33 -3.00 6.12
CA ASN A 47 6.24 -3.88 6.85
C ASN A 47 7.16 -4.69 5.94
N ASP A 48 6.68 -5.13 4.77
CA ASP A 48 7.34 -6.20 4.01
C ASP A 48 7.95 -5.73 2.67
N LEU A 49 7.79 -4.45 2.31
CA LEU A 49 8.18 -3.95 0.98
C LEU A 49 9.26 -2.88 1.01
N GLU A 50 10.08 -2.88 -0.06
CA GLU A 50 11.15 -1.91 -0.28
C GLU A 50 10.61 -0.48 -0.26
N SER A 51 11.35 0.42 0.40
CA SER A 51 10.99 1.83 0.47
C SER A 51 11.65 2.62 -0.65
N VAL A 52 10.85 3.28 -1.49
CA VAL A 52 11.36 4.26 -2.45
C VAL A 52 11.54 5.60 -1.73
N THR A 53 12.72 6.22 -1.83
CA THR A 53 12.95 7.51 -1.17
C THR A 53 12.36 8.63 -2.00
N ALA A 54 11.45 9.41 -1.40
CA ALA A 54 10.85 10.56 -2.05
C ALA A 54 11.79 11.76 -2.09
N PHE A 55 11.64 12.59 -3.11
CA PHE A 55 12.25 13.91 -3.17
C PHE A 55 11.40 14.89 -2.36
N THR A 56 12.06 15.62 -1.47
CA THR A 56 11.40 16.60 -0.58
C THR A 56 12.12 17.92 -0.63
N PHE A 57 11.36 19.00 -0.52
CA PHE A 57 11.82 20.37 -0.65
C PHE A 57 11.53 21.14 0.63
N SER A 58 12.41 22.05 0.99
CA SER A 58 12.10 23.15 1.91
C SER A 58 11.70 24.38 1.09
N SER A 59 10.82 25.19 1.64
CA SER A 59 10.43 26.46 1.02
C SER A 59 10.17 27.49 2.09
N ASP A 60 10.68 28.71 1.84
CA ASP A 60 10.41 29.91 2.63
C ASP A 60 9.21 30.71 2.09
N SER A 61 8.62 30.26 0.97
CA SER A 61 7.42 30.89 0.40
C SER A 61 6.23 30.75 1.36
N LEU A 62 5.43 31.81 1.45
CA LEU A 62 4.23 31.83 2.27
C LEU A 62 2.98 31.35 1.51
N SER A 63 3.07 31.17 0.18
CA SER A 63 1.94 30.76 -0.66
C SER A 63 2.10 29.32 -1.14
N MET A 64 1.07 28.50 -0.93
CA MET A 64 1.05 27.11 -1.40
C MET A 64 1.01 27.02 -2.93
N SER A 65 0.35 27.97 -3.62
CA SER A 65 0.31 27.99 -5.09
C SER A 65 1.71 28.24 -5.68
N ASP A 66 2.49 29.13 -5.08
CA ASP A 66 3.83 29.47 -5.59
C ASP A 66 4.80 28.29 -5.41
N ILE A 67 4.65 27.56 -4.30
CA ILE A 67 5.41 26.31 -4.08
C ILE A 67 4.98 25.26 -5.11
N PHE A 68 3.68 25.09 -5.34
CA PHE A 68 3.15 24.16 -6.34
C PHE A 68 3.74 24.46 -7.72
N ASP A 69 3.65 25.71 -8.19
CA ASP A 69 4.12 26.12 -9.51
C ASP A 69 5.63 25.92 -9.68
N SER A 70 6.42 26.08 -8.60
CA SER A 70 7.85 25.83 -8.62
C SER A 70 8.18 24.33 -8.76
N LEU A 71 7.36 23.45 -8.21
CA LEU A 71 7.67 22.02 -8.12
C LEU A 71 6.99 21.18 -9.22
N VAL A 72 5.87 21.66 -9.78
CA VAL A 72 5.07 20.89 -10.75
C VAL A 72 5.82 20.58 -12.06
N THR A 73 6.90 21.30 -12.34
CA THR A 73 7.70 21.14 -13.57
C THR A 73 8.56 19.89 -13.59
N ASP A 74 8.92 19.33 -12.43
CA ASP A 74 9.74 18.12 -12.31
C ASP A 74 8.89 16.90 -11.95
N THR A 75 8.18 16.37 -12.94
CA THR A 75 7.27 15.22 -12.76
C THR A 75 8.00 13.93 -12.36
N GLY A 76 9.31 13.84 -12.60
CA GLY A 76 10.12 12.67 -12.19
C GLY A 76 10.34 12.59 -10.68
N SER A 77 10.13 13.70 -9.97
CA SER A 77 10.23 13.77 -8.50
C SER A 77 8.93 13.43 -7.78
N PHE A 78 7.84 13.21 -8.52
CA PHE A 78 6.52 13.05 -7.95
C PHE A 78 6.41 11.72 -7.21
N ILE A 79 5.80 11.78 -6.03
CA ILE A 79 5.28 10.61 -5.34
C ILE A 79 4.05 10.14 -6.13
N SER A 80 4.17 8.98 -6.75
CA SER A 80 3.05 8.32 -7.41
C SER A 80 2.33 7.35 -6.47
N LEU A 81 1.10 7.04 -6.85
CA LEU A 81 0.34 5.98 -6.22
C LEU A 81 1.06 4.64 -6.36
N SER A 82 1.11 3.88 -5.27
CA SER A 82 1.57 2.50 -5.31
C SER A 82 0.81 1.64 -4.30
N ASN A 83 0.14 0.62 -4.83
CA ASN A 83 -0.45 -0.46 -4.05
C ASN A 83 0.58 -1.57 -3.78
N ALA A 84 1.88 -1.33 -4.02
CA ALA A 84 2.92 -2.36 -4.01
C ALA A 84 4.23 -1.94 -3.32
N TYR A 85 4.37 -0.68 -2.87
CA TYR A 85 5.54 -0.22 -2.13
C TYR A 85 5.21 1.01 -1.29
N ASN A 86 6.05 1.30 -0.31
CA ASN A 86 5.93 2.50 0.53
C ASN A 86 6.97 3.55 0.13
N TRP A 87 6.65 4.82 0.40
CA TRP A 87 7.56 5.94 0.22
C TRP A 87 8.25 6.28 1.54
N ARG A 88 9.57 6.36 1.52
CA ARG A 88 10.35 6.97 2.60
C ARG A 88 10.41 8.46 2.37
N ILE A 89 9.82 9.23 3.28
CA ILE A 89 9.79 10.70 3.22
C ILE A 89 10.83 11.25 4.19
N PRO A 90 11.94 11.84 3.70
CA PRO A 90 12.83 12.64 4.54
C PRO A 90 12.08 13.88 5.05
N VAL A 91 12.24 14.22 6.32
CA VAL A 91 11.59 15.41 6.90
C VAL A 91 12.53 16.08 7.89
N ASP A 92 12.66 17.40 7.78
CA ASP A 92 13.39 18.24 8.73
C ASP A 92 12.41 19.25 9.33
N SER A 93 11.62 18.80 10.31
CA SER A 93 10.47 19.49 10.90
C SER A 93 9.29 19.77 9.97
N MET A 94 9.55 20.20 8.74
CA MET A 94 8.57 20.40 7.68
C MET A 94 9.21 20.10 6.33
N CYS A 95 8.46 19.49 5.43
CA CYS A 95 8.86 19.38 4.04
C CYS A 95 7.66 19.48 3.08
N TYR A 96 7.99 19.75 1.84
CA TYR A 96 7.06 19.75 0.71
C TYR A 96 7.45 18.66 -0.29
N PHE A 97 6.47 18.09 -0.96
CA PHE A 97 6.67 17.13 -2.05
C PHE A 97 5.47 17.17 -2.98
N MET A 98 5.63 16.67 -4.20
CA MET A 98 4.53 16.57 -5.15
C MET A 98 3.94 15.17 -5.11
N VAL A 99 2.61 15.08 -5.11
CA VAL A 99 1.85 13.84 -5.19
C VAL A 99 1.09 13.82 -6.51
N PHE A 100 1.11 12.70 -7.21
CA PHE A 100 0.34 12.50 -8.42
C PHE A 100 -0.76 11.46 -8.22
N ALA A 101 -2.01 11.89 -8.33
CA ALA A 101 -3.18 11.03 -8.42
C ALA A 101 -3.55 10.90 -9.91
N PRO A 102 -3.14 9.83 -10.60
CA PRO A 102 -3.24 9.79 -12.05
C PRO A 102 -4.69 9.69 -12.56
N GLN A 103 -5.64 9.32 -11.69
CA GLN A 103 -7.06 9.23 -11.99
C GLN A 103 -7.93 9.61 -10.80
N ALA A 104 -9.21 9.90 -11.04
CA ALA A 104 -10.19 9.92 -9.96
C ALA A 104 -10.44 8.50 -9.45
N ALA A 105 -10.52 8.35 -8.14
CA ALA A 105 -10.92 7.12 -7.48
C ALA A 105 -11.97 7.43 -6.41
N ASP A 106 -12.78 6.42 -6.08
CA ASP A 106 -13.77 6.51 -5.02
C ASP A 106 -13.12 6.90 -3.69
N SER A 107 -11.95 6.32 -3.41
CA SER A 107 -11.12 6.71 -2.27
C SER A 107 -9.64 6.47 -2.53
N TYR A 108 -8.86 7.53 -2.35
CA TYR A 108 -7.41 7.52 -2.13
C TYR A 108 -7.15 7.47 -0.63
N VAL A 109 -6.38 6.50 -0.16
CA VAL A 109 -5.96 6.41 1.24
C VAL A 109 -4.49 6.76 1.34
N VAL A 110 -4.18 7.74 2.18
CA VAL A 110 -2.82 8.10 2.56
C VAL A 110 -2.60 7.71 4.02
N ALA A 111 -1.60 6.87 4.26
CA ALA A 111 -1.28 6.36 5.59
C ALA A 111 0.18 6.66 5.97
N LEU A 112 0.40 7.12 7.19
CA LEU A 112 1.74 7.41 7.73
C LEU A 112 2.02 6.55 8.96
N ASN A 113 3.26 6.07 9.09
CA ASN A 113 3.68 5.30 10.26
C ASN A 113 4.08 6.16 11.49
N SER A 114 3.99 7.49 11.37
CA SER A 114 4.32 8.44 12.42
C SER A 114 3.24 9.52 12.53
N SER A 115 2.91 9.92 13.75
CA SER A 115 1.95 10.98 14.03
C SER A 115 2.46 12.31 13.47
N SER A 116 1.89 12.74 12.36
CA SER A 116 2.35 13.89 11.56
C SER A 116 1.16 14.69 11.05
N GLU A 117 1.35 15.98 10.83
CA GLU A 117 0.36 16.80 10.13
C GLU A 117 0.64 16.74 8.62
N LEU A 118 -0.30 16.16 7.87
CA LEU A 118 -0.27 16.09 6.41
C LEU A 118 -1.42 16.91 5.83
N GLY A 119 -1.10 17.80 4.89
CA GLY A 119 -2.07 18.49 4.05
C GLY A 119 -1.72 18.34 2.58
N LEU A 120 -2.74 18.07 1.75
CA LEU A 120 -2.63 18.12 0.29
C LEU A 120 -3.27 19.40 -0.22
N TYR A 121 -2.61 20.09 -1.15
CA TYR A 121 -3.04 21.37 -1.70
C TYR A 121 -3.15 21.28 -3.22
N GLY A 122 -4.22 21.85 -3.77
CA GLY A 122 -4.40 21.97 -5.22
C GLY A 122 -3.47 23.02 -5.83
N SER A 123 -3.51 23.14 -7.16
CA SER A 123 -2.75 24.16 -7.90
C SER A 123 -3.15 25.60 -7.53
N ASP A 124 -4.36 25.78 -7.02
CA ASP A 124 -4.87 27.05 -6.50
C ASP A 124 -4.37 27.36 -5.07
N GLY A 125 -3.57 26.48 -4.48
CA GLY A 125 -3.07 26.59 -3.11
C GLY A 125 -4.12 26.29 -2.03
N ASN A 126 -5.31 25.84 -2.40
CA ASN A 126 -6.36 25.50 -1.44
C ASN A 126 -6.13 24.09 -0.86
N LEU A 127 -6.36 23.96 0.45
CA LEU A 127 -6.29 22.67 1.13
C LEU A 127 -7.40 21.74 0.63
N VAL A 128 -7.02 20.58 0.13
CA VAL A 128 -7.94 19.48 -0.17
C VAL A 128 -8.33 18.84 1.16
N THR A 129 -9.62 18.88 1.48
CA THR A 129 -10.12 18.33 2.73
C THR A 129 -10.29 16.82 2.60
N PRO A 130 -9.67 16.00 3.46
CA PRO A 130 -9.89 14.56 3.42
C PRO A 130 -11.31 14.21 3.90
N ALA A 131 -11.90 13.21 3.24
CA ALA A 131 -13.10 12.51 3.66
C ALA A 131 -12.78 11.62 4.87
N ASN A 132 -12.46 12.23 6.01
CA ASN A 132 -11.98 11.51 7.18
C ASN A 132 -13.07 10.62 7.81
N ALA A 133 -12.80 9.32 7.85
CA ALA A 133 -13.17 8.48 8.99
C ALA A 133 -11.97 8.48 9.95
N ALA A 134 -12.13 8.91 11.20
CA ALA A 134 -11.08 8.77 12.21
C ALA A 134 -10.63 7.30 12.30
N PRO A 135 -9.37 6.98 12.66
CA PRO A 135 -8.93 5.61 12.84
C PRO A 135 -9.88 4.87 13.79
N SER A 136 -10.60 3.90 13.24
CA SER A 136 -11.48 3.03 14.01
C SER A 136 -10.68 1.85 14.55
N LEU A 137 -11.26 1.13 15.52
CA LEU A 137 -10.66 -0.12 16.01
C LEU A 137 -10.42 -1.14 14.88
N LYS A 138 -11.27 -1.14 13.83
CA LYS A 138 -11.08 -1.98 12.63
C LYS A 138 -9.85 -1.57 11.82
N ASN A 139 -9.61 -0.27 11.67
CA ASN A 139 -8.43 0.21 10.95
C ASN A 139 -7.15 -0.12 11.73
N ILE A 140 -7.17 0.06 13.04
CA ILE A 140 -6.03 -0.26 13.92
C ILE A 140 -5.76 -1.76 13.95
N ALA A 141 -6.81 -2.59 13.99
CA ALA A 141 -6.68 -4.05 13.87
C ALA A 141 -6.08 -4.46 12.53
N GLY A 142 -6.36 -3.71 11.44
CA GLY A 142 -5.79 -3.96 10.12
C GLY A 142 -4.33 -3.54 10.00
N CYS A 143 -3.93 -2.44 10.62
CA CYS A 143 -2.53 -2.03 10.67
C CYS A 143 -2.18 -1.28 11.97
N SER A 144 -1.43 -1.94 12.85
CA SER A 144 -0.98 -1.35 14.11
C SER A 144 0.16 -0.33 13.96
N ASP A 145 0.77 -0.22 12.77
CA ASP A 145 1.87 0.71 12.51
C ASP A 145 1.38 2.06 11.97
N VAL A 146 0.16 2.11 11.43
CA VAL A 146 -0.46 3.35 10.97
C VAL A 146 -0.75 4.26 12.16
N ARG A 147 -0.32 5.52 12.07
CA ARG A 147 -0.57 6.59 13.06
C ARG A 147 -1.44 7.69 12.49
N VAL A 148 -1.39 7.91 11.18
CA VAL A 148 -2.24 8.85 10.45
C VAL A 148 -2.86 8.12 9.28
N ARG A 149 -4.17 8.27 9.10
CA ARG A 149 -4.91 7.75 7.96
C ARG A 149 -5.85 8.84 7.46
N GLN A 150 -5.68 9.26 6.22
CA GLN A 150 -6.53 10.22 5.55
C GLN A 150 -7.10 9.57 4.29
N ALA A 151 -8.39 9.73 4.06
CA ALA A 151 -9.03 9.29 2.83
C ALA A 151 -9.45 10.52 2.02
N TYR A 152 -9.26 10.50 0.71
CA TYR A 152 -9.62 11.57 -0.21
C TYR A 152 -10.47 10.99 -1.33
N SER A 153 -11.53 11.68 -1.72
CA SER A 153 -12.36 11.25 -2.86
C SER A 153 -12.08 12.15 -4.06
N GLY A 154 -12.02 11.57 -5.25
CA GLY A 154 -11.91 12.32 -6.50
C GLY A 154 -10.62 13.12 -6.69
N LEU A 155 -9.51 12.75 -6.01
CA LEU A 155 -8.21 13.31 -6.36
C LEU A 155 -7.90 12.99 -7.82
N SER A 156 -7.44 13.97 -8.60
CA SER A 156 -7.01 13.78 -9.98
C SER A 156 -5.99 14.86 -10.34
N GLY A 157 -4.85 14.44 -10.88
CA GLY A 157 -3.72 15.30 -11.22
C GLY A 157 -2.70 15.45 -10.09
N ALA A 158 -1.96 16.55 -10.14
CA ALA A 158 -0.88 16.83 -9.20
C ALA A 158 -1.39 17.62 -7.99
N TYR A 159 -0.83 17.32 -6.82
CA TYR A 159 -1.11 17.99 -5.55
C TYR A 159 0.21 18.28 -4.82
N LEU A 160 0.27 19.43 -4.17
CA LEU A 160 1.36 19.75 -3.25
C LEU A 160 1.09 19.11 -1.90
N GLY A 161 1.95 18.20 -1.46
CA GLY A 161 1.98 17.70 -0.10
C GLY A 161 2.81 18.61 0.80
N LYS A 162 2.23 19.02 1.94
CA LYS A 162 2.95 19.62 3.06
C LYS A 162 2.90 18.67 4.24
N LEU A 163 4.06 18.30 4.75
CA LEU A 163 4.19 17.41 5.88
C LEU A 163 4.95 18.11 7.01
N VAL A 164 4.41 18.08 8.21
CA VAL A 164 5.03 18.65 9.42
C VAL A 164 5.21 17.54 10.46
N ASN A 165 6.46 17.27 10.83
CA ASN A 165 6.81 16.42 11.95
C ASN A 165 8.22 16.77 12.49
N PRO A 166 8.32 17.48 13.63
CA PRO A 166 9.61 17.84 14.23
C PRO A 166 10.28 16.70 15.01
N ASN A 167 9.62 15.55 15.18
CA ASN A 167 10.07 14.49 16.07
C ASN A 167 10.82 13.36 15.36
N VAL A 168 10.80 13.34 14.02
CA VAL A 168 11.43 12.31 13.20
C VAL A 168 12.21 12.96 12.07
N THR A 169 13.23 12.27 11.56
CA THR A 169 14.02 12.70 10.39
C THR A 169 13.56 12.03 9.09
N SER A 170 12.79 10.95 9.20
CA SER A 170 12.09 10.33 8.08
C SER A 170 10.88 9.53 8.58
N LEU A 171 9.90 9.32 7.70
CA LEU A 171 8.76 8.44 7.95
C LEU A 171 8.42 7.61 6.71
N LYS A 172 7.58 6.59 6.89
CA LYS A 172 6.99 5.82 5.79
C LYS A 172 5.60 6.36 5.47
N MET A 173 5.32 6.53 4.18
CA MET A 173 4.02 6.91 3.65
C MET A 173 3.56 5.87 2.64
N VAL A 174 2.30 5.45 2.75
CA VAL A 174 1.61 4.66 1.73
C VAL A 174 0.55 5.56 1.13
N ILE A 175 0.47 5.60 -0.20
CA ILE A 175 -0.62 6.22 -0.94
C ILE A 175 -1.16 5.19 -1.92
N MET A 176 -2.41 4.83 -1.71
CA MET A 176 -3.11 3.81 -2.48
C MET A 176 -4.52 4.28 -2.79
N ASN A 177 -5.18 3.62 -3.74
CA ASN A 177 -6.59 3.84 -4.00
C ASN A 177 -7.35 2.53 -3.83
N THR A 178 -8.67 2.64 -3.85
CA THR A 178 -9.62 1.54 -3.67
C THR A 178 -10.05 0.90 -4.99
N ASN A 179 -9.49 1.36 -6.12
CA ASN A 179 -9.82 0.80 -7.41
C ASN A 179 -9.23 -0.61 -7.53
N GLU A 180 -9.94 -1.50 -8.20
CA GLU A 180 -9.45 -2.85 -8.48
C GLU A 180 -8.38 -2.80 -9.58
N PRO A 181 -7.14 -3.28 -9.33
CA PRO A 181 -6.11 -3.35 -10.37
C PRO A 181 -6.48 -4.40 -11.43
N PRO A 182 -5.93 -4.32 -12.65
CA PRO A 182 -6.04 -5.43 -13.59
C PRO A 182 -5.42 -6.69 -13.01
N ALA A 183 -5.94 -7.86 -13.35
CA ALA A 183 -5.39 -9.15 -12.92
C ALA A 183 -4.62 -9.81 -14.07
N ALA A 184 -3.30 -9.60 -14.09
CA ALA A 184 -2.37 -10.22 -15.03
C ALA A 184 -2.48 -11.75 -15.09
N ASP A 185 -2.63 -12.31 -16.28
CA ASP A 185 -2.45 -13.75 -16.56
C ASP A 185 -2.04 -13.96 -18.02
N PHE A 186 -1.42 -15.09 -18.34
CA PHE A 186 -1.05 -15.44 -19.70
C PHE A 186 -0.94 -16.95 -19.94
N THR A 187 -0.98 -17.34 -21.20
CA THR A 187 -0.67 -18.71 -21.64
C THR A 187 0.47 -18.70 -22.65
N THR A 188 1.05 -19.88 -22.86
CA THR A 188 2.04 -20.09 -23.92
C THR A 188 1.63 -21.20 -24.86
N SER A 189 2.11 -21.16 -26.09
CA SER A 189 1.85 -22.20 -27.10
C SER A 189 2.49 -23.54 -26.76
N SER A 190 3.55 -23.55 -25.93
CA SER A 190 4.21 -24.74 -25.42
C SER A 190 4.94 -24.42 -24.11
N ALA A 191 5.17 -25.44 -23.27
CA ALA A 191 6.02 -25.36 -22.08
C ALA A 191 7.43 -25.94 -22.29
N THR A 192 7.64 -26.70 -23.37
CA THR A 192 8.92 -27.35 -23.66
C THR A 192 9.33 -27.10 -25.10
N LEU A 193 10.57 -26.67 -25.32
CA LEU A 193 11.10 -26.25 -26.61
C LEU A 193 12.55 -26.73 -26.78
N SER A 194 13.08 -26.64 -28.01
CA SER A 194 14.52 -26.63 -28.26
C SER A 194 15.04 -25.20 -28.43
N ILE A 195 16.34 -25.00 -28.23
CA ILE A 195 16.99 -23.69 -28.49
C ILE A 195 16.63 -23.18 -29.88
N GLY A 196 16.22 -21.91 -29.98
CA GLY A 196 15.85 -21.26 -31.24
C GLY A 196 14.42 -21.53 -31.71
N ASP A 197 13.66 -22.44 -31.08
CA ASP A 197 12.24 -22.58 -31.38
C ASP A 197 11.46 -21.34 -30.95
N THR A 198 10.48 -20.95 -31.76
CA THR A 198 9.60 -19.82 -31.46
C THR A 198 8.43 -20.28 -30.58
N ILE A 199 8.25 -19.61 -29.45
CA ILE A 199 7.11 -19.74 -28.55
C ILE A 199 6.24 -18.49 -28.65
N THR A 200 4.92 -18.68 -28.62
CA THR A 200 3.97 -17.57 -28.55
C THR A 200 3.45 -17.44 -27.13
N PHE A 201 3.50 -16.22 -26.60
CA PHE A 201 2.87 -15.81 -25.36
C PHE A 201 1.56 -15.08 -25.69
N THR A 202 0.50 -15.36 -24.95
CA THR A 202 -0.83 -14.78 -25.16
C THR A 202 -1.41 -14.35 -23.83
N ASP A 203 -1.71 -13.06 -23.73
CA ASP A 203 -2.40 -12.43 -22.62
C ASP A 203 -3.74 -13.12 -22.33
N GLN A 204 -4.03 -13.32 -21.04
CA GLN A 204 -5.30 -13.80 -20.49
C GLN A 204 -5.75 -12.90 -19.32
N SER A 205 -5.20 -11.70 -19.23
CA SER A 205 -5.44 -10.79 -18.11
C SER A 205 -6.90 -10.36 -18.05
N GLN A 206 -7.37 -10.12 -16.84
CA GLN A 206 -8.69 -9.55 -16.60
C GLN A 206 -8.54 -8.05 -16.31
N ASN A 207 -9.51 -7.27 -16.79
CA ASN A 207 -9.62 -5.86 -16.42
C ASN A 207 -10.00 -5.76 -14.95
N GLY A 208 -9.50 -4.74 -14.27
CA GLY A 208 -10.02 -4.31 -12.99
C GLY A 208 -11.19 -3.34 -13.22
N ASP A 209 -11.17 -2.20 -12.52
CA ASP A 209 -12.15 -1.13 -12.76
C ASP A 209 -11.99 -0.48 -14.14
N TYR A 210 -10.78 -0.54 -14.71
CA TYR A 210 -10.45 0.04 -16.01
C TYR A 210 -9.86 -1.01 -16.96
N PRO A 211 -9.98 -0.81 -18.29
CA PRO A 211 -9.39 -1.70 -19.27
C PRO A 211 -7.85 -1.70 -19.21
N VAL A 212 -7.23 -2.87 -19.40
CA VAL A 212 -5.79 -2.96 -19.66
C VAL A 212 -5.43 -2.19 -20.94
N ILE A 213 -4.40 -1.36 -20.88
CA ILE A 213 -3.92 -0.56 -22.02
C ILE A 213 -2.46 -0.80 -22.37
N THR A 214 -1.63 -1.31 -21.44
CA THR A 214 -0.23 -1.64 -21.70
C THR A 214 0.13 -3.04 -21.21
N TYR A 215 1.14 -3.60 -21.85
CA TYR A 215 1.69 -4.93 -21.60
C TYR A 215 3.22 -4.81 -21.54
N GLY A 216 3.84 -5.41 -20.52
CA GLY A 216 5.28 -5.53 -20.40
C GLY A 216 5.66 -6.98 -20.13
N TRP A 217 6.33 -7.61 -21.09
CA TRP A 217 6.79 -8.98 -21.01
C TRP A 217 8.25 -9.05 -20.61
N ASP A 218 8.58 -9.93 -19.68
CA ASP A 218 9.93 -10.38 -19.38
C ASP A 218 9.97 -11.90 -19.59
N PHE A 219 10.84 -12.39 -20.46
CA PHE A 219 10.87 -13.82 -20.79
C PHE A 219 11.70 -14.66 -19.80
N GLY A 220 12.34 -14.03 -18.81
CA GLY A 220 13.20 -14.66 -17.82
C GLY A 220 14.64 -14.91 -18.29
N ASP A 221 15.02 -14.39 -19.46
CA ASP A 221 16.34 -14.52 -20.09
C ASP A 221 17.05 -13.18 -20.31
N ASN A 222 16.59 -12.12 -19.63
CA ASN A 222 16.98 -10.71 -19.80
C ASN A 222 16.51 -10.07 -21.12
N ASN A 223 15.65 -10.73 -21.90
CA ASN A 223 14.93 -10.07 -22.99
C ASN A 223 13.54 -9.64 -22.53
N THR A 224 13.12 -8.46 -22.97
CA THR A 224 11.79 -7.91 -22.70
C THR A 224 11.10 -7.50 -23.99
N ASN A 225 9.78 -7.40 -23.94
CA ASN A 225 8.97 -6.88 -25.05
C ASN A 225 7.74 -6.15 -24.50
N ASP A 226 7.43 -4.99 -25.04
CA ASP A 226 6.36 -4.14 -24.55
C ASP A 226 5.27 -3.95 -25.63
N ASP A 227 4.07 -3.59 -25.20
CA ASP A 227 2.97 -3.07 -26.02
C ASP A 227 2.26 -4.07 -26.96
N SER A 228 2.21 -5.37 -26.60
CA SER A 228 1.32 -6.31 -27.30
C SER A 228 0.73 -7.37 -26.37
N SER A 229 -0.56 -7.69 -26.59
CA SER A 229 -1.25 -8.80 -25.93
C SER A 229 -0.82 -10.18 -26.44
N VAL A 230 -0.15 -10.24 -27.59
CA VAL A 230 0.43 -11.46 -28.15
C VAL A 230 1.84 -11.17 -28.63
N VAL A 231 2.83 -11.92 -28.10
CA VAL A 231 4.23 -11.77 -28.48
C VAL A 231 4.85 -13.12 -28.81
N GLN A 232 5.84 -13.11 -29.70
CA GLN A 232 6.65 -14.27 -30.02
C GLN A 232 8.06 -14.06 -29.46
N HIS A 233 8.65 -15.12 -28.92
CA HIS A 233 10.02 -15.13 -28.41
C HIS A 233 10.72 -16.42 -28.79
N ALA A 234 12.05 -16.40 -28.82
CA ALA A 234 12.88 -17.58 -29.01
C ALA A 234 14.08 -17.52 -28.05
N TYR A 235 14.26 -18.57 -27.27
CA TYR A 235 15.34 -18.63 -26.27
C TYR A 235 16.66 -19.05 -26.93
N SER A 236 17.73 -18.33 -26.61
CA SER A 236 19.10 -18.61 -27.08
C SER A 236 19.81 -19.71 -26.29
N ASP A 237 19.39 -19.93 -25.05
CA ASP A 237 20.06 -20.80 -24.10
C ASP A 237 19.11 -21.90 -23.60
N SER A 238 19.68 -23.06 -23.28
CA SER A 238 18.94 -24.13 -22.60
C SER A 238 18.79 -23.82 -21.13
N GLY A 239 17.65 -24.17 -20.53
CA GLY A 239 17.41 -23.93 -19.12
C GLY A 239 15.93 -23.93 -18.75
N LEU A 240 15.68 -23.55 -17.50
CA LEU A 240 14.34 -23.24 -17.00
C LEU A 240 14.20 -21.72 -16.95
N PHE A 241 13.12 -21.22 -17.54
CA PHE A 241 12.82 -19.79 -17.59
C PHE A 241 11.50 -19.49 -16.88
N SER A 242 11.48 -18.37 -16.17
CA SER A 242 10.33 -17.89 -15.40
C SER A 242 9.79 -16.60 -16.02
N PRO A 243 9.03 -16.69 -17.12
CA PRO A 243 8.48 -15.52 -17.77
C PRO A 243 7.49 -14.79 -16.86
N SER A 244 7.41 -13.48 -17.04
CA SER A 244 6.44 -12.63 -16.36
C SER A 244 5.72 -11.70 -17.33
N LEU A 245 4.50 -11.34 -16.98
CA LEU A 245 3.69 -10.33 -17.65
C LEU A 245 3.28 -9.28 -16.63
N THR A 246 3.59 -8.03 -16.93
CA THR A 246 3.05 -6.86 -16.26
C THR A 246 1.98 -6.23 -17.14
N VAL A 247 0.76 -6.09 -16.64
CA VAL A 247 -0.30 -5.33 -17.32
C VAL A 247 -0.64 -4.08 -16.52
N SER A 248 -1.01 -3.01 -17.23
CA SER A 248 -1.49 -1.79 -16.60
C SER A 248 -2.69 -1.22 -17.34
N ASP A 249 -3.60 -0.63 -16.59
CA ASP A 249 -4.71 0.20 -17.09
C ASP A 249 -4.30 1.69 -17.26
N GLY A 250 -3.02 2.00 -17.10
CA GLY A 250 -2.47 3.35 -17.09
C GLY A 250 -2.36 3.98 -15.70
N TYR A 251 -2.88 3.30 -14.68
CA TYR A 251 -2.99 3.83 -13.31
C TYR A 251 -2.49 2.85 -12.25
N LEU A 252 -3.02 1.62 -12.29
CA LEU A 252 -2.60 0.48 -11.50
C LEU A 252 -1.95 -0.54 -12.42
N PHE A 253 -1.18 -1.45 -11.83
CA PHE A 253 -0.57 -2.54 -12.57
C PHE A 253 -0.60 -3.80 -11.72
N HIS A 254 -0.52 -4.93 -12.40
CA HIS A 254 -0.27 -6.22 -11.78
C HIS A 254 0.77 -6.97 -12.59
N THR A 255 1.65 -7.66 -11.89
CA THR A 255 2.67 -8.51 -12.49
C THR A 255 2.43 -9.94 -12.04
N VAL A 256 2.37 -10.86 -13.01
CA VAL A 256 2.35 -12.29 -12.75
C VAL A 256 3.63 -12.92 -13.28
N THR A 257 4.30 -13.72 -12.44
CA THR A 257 5.49 -14.50 -12.83
C THR A 257 5.15 -15.98 -12.75
N LYS A 258 5.39 -16.73 -13.82
CA LYS A 258 5.19 -18.18 -13.86
C LYS A 258 6.54 -18.89 -13.70
N THR A 259 6.87 -19.25 -12.47
CA THR A 259 8.15 -19.87 -12.09
C THR A 259 8.40 -21.18 -12.86
N GLU A 260 9.57 -21.26 -13.50
CA GLU A 260 10.04 -22.43 -14.25
C GLU A 260 9.03 -22.97 -15.28
N MET A 261 8.18 -22.09 -15.83
CA MET A 261 7.12 -22.47 -16.76
C MET A 261 7.67 -23.04 -18.08
N ILE A 262 8.80 -22.51 -18.54
CA ILE A 262 9.39 -22.87 -19.83
C ILE A 262 10.67 -23.66 -19.62
N THR A 263 10.73 -24.83 -20.25
CA THR A 263 11.94 -25.66 -20.34
C THR A 263 12.48 -25.65 -21.75
N VAL A 264 13.71 -25.16 -21.92
CA VAL A 264 14.41 -25.17 -23.22
C VAL A 264 15.50 -26.22 -23.15
N SER A 265 15.41 -27.22 -24.01
CA SER A 265 16.43 -28.24 -24.16
C SER A 265 17.47 -27.78 -25.17
N GLY A 266 18.75 -27.96 -24.83
CA GLY A 266 19.83 -27.85 -25.80
C GLY A 266 19.64 -28.94 -26.83
N GLY A 267 19.57 -28.59 -28.12
CA GLY A 267 19.55 -29.57 -29.19
C GLY A 267 20.74 -30.51 -29.04
N GLY A 268 20.49 -31.72 -28.59
CA GLY A 268 21.47 -32.79 -28.57
C GLY A 268 21.53 -33.44 -29.95
N GLY A 269 22.67 -33.32 -30.62
CA GLY A 269 23.01 -33.97 -31.89
C GLY A 269 23.06 -32.96 -33.05
N GLU A 270 24.10 -32.90 -33.88
CA GLU A 270 25.01 -33.97 -34.34
C GLU A 270 26.47 -33.49 -34.47
#